data_AF-A0A6C0JVN0-F1
#
_entry.id   AF-A0A6C0JVN0-F1
#
_cell.length_a   1.000
_cell.length_b   1.000
_cell.length_c   1.000
_cell.angle_alpha   90.00
_cell.angle_beta   90.00
_cell.angle_gamma   90.00
#
_symmetry.space_group_name_H-M   'P 1'
#
loop_
_entity.id
_entity.type
_entity.pdbx_description
1 polymer ?
#
loop_
_entity_poly.entity_id
_entity_poly.type
_entity_poly.pdbx_seq_one_letter_code
_entity_poly.pdbx_strand_id
1 'polypeptide(L)'
;MFKELIMFSVILLYFVYLSLNHWGKKFQYIGLNENFYRKFITIPQSKEEKCRIIFERLFNISFYKCRPNFLKNPKTNRNLELDGYNSSLITKLGKGLAFEYNGSQHYYYNTQFHKEEKDFEDQKDRDRLKRRLCEENNVMLITIPYNIDDDDLEDFIVKKIHEKELYHYL
;
A
#
# COMPACT_ATOMS: atom_id res chain seq x y z
N MET A 1 2.87 17.18 -50.66
CA MET A 1 4.10 17.25 -49.83
C MET A 1 4.05 18.30 -48.71
N PHE A 2 4.25 19.61 -48.92
CA PHE A 2 4.39 20.55 -47.79
C PHE A 2 3.09 20.74 -46.96
N LYS A 3 1.93 20.79 -47.62
CA LYS A 3 0.62 20.87 -46.94
C LYS A 3 0.28 19.60 -46.12
N GLU A 4 0.67 18.44 -46.62
CA GLU A 4 0.46 17.16 -45.91
C GLU A 4 1.36 17.08 -44.68
N LEU A 5 2.61 17.54 -44.78
CA LEU A 5 3.55 17.58 -43.64
C LEU A 5 3.06 18.50 -42.50
N ILE A 6 2.48 19.65 -42.86
CA ILE A 6 1.84 20.57 -41.90
C ILE A 6 0.60 19.93 -41.26
N MET A 7 -0.22 19.23 -42.04
CA MET A 7 -1.39 18.52 -41.49
C MET A 7 -0.98 17.43 -40.49
N PHE A 8 0.07 16.66 -40.80
CA PHE A 8 0.58 15.64 -39.87
C PHE A 8 1.15 16.25 -38.59
N SER A 9 1.86 17.39 -38.67
CA SER A 9 2.39 18.05 -37.46
C SER A 9 1.28 18.63 -36.59
N VAL A 10 0.23 19.21 -37.19
CA VAL A 10 -0.94 19.71 -36.45
C VAL A 10 -1.71 18.57 -35.78
N ILE A 11 -1.89 17.45 -36.47
CA ILE A 11 -2.55 16.26 -35.90
C ILE A 11 -1.72 15.68 -34.75
N LEU A 12 -0.39 15.57 -34.90
CA LEU A 12 0.51 15.08 -33.86
C LEU A 12 0.49 16.00 -32.63
N LEU A 13 0.54 17.32 -32.83
CA LEU A 13 0.44 18.31 -31.76
C LEU A 13 -0.93 18.25 -31.07
N TYR A 14 -2.01 17.99 -31.81
CA TYR A 14 -3.34 17.80 -31.24
C TYR A 14 -3.44 16.51 -30.40
N PHE A 15 -2.84 15.40 -30.85
CA PHE A 15 -2.77 14.17 -30.05
C PHE A 15 -1.89 14.31 -28.79
N VAL A 16 -0.79 15.08 -28.86
CA VAL A 16 0.04 15.43 -27.69
C VAL A 16 -0.73 16.36 -26.74
N TYR A 17 -1.48 17.33 -27.27
CA TYR A 17 -2.37 18.17 -26.47
C TYR A 17 -3.47 17.36 -25.78
N LEU A 18 -4.11 16.44 -26.51
CA LEU A 18 -5.12 15.53 -25.94
C LEU A 18 -4.51 14.60 -24.89
N SER A 19 -3.31 14.05 -25.13
CA SER A 19 -2.64 13.20 -24.15
C SER A 19 -2.28 13.99 -22.90
N LEU A 20 -1.71 15.19 -23.01
CA LEU A 20 -1.41 16.05 -21.87
C LEU A 20 -2.66 16.47 -21.08
N ASN A 21 -3.79 16.73 -21.75
CA ASN A 21 -5.03 17.17 -21.09
C ASN A 21 -5.94 16.03 -20.59
N HIS A 22 -5.76 14.81 -21.09
CA HIS A 22 -6.51 13.63 -20.62
C HIS A 22 -5.71 12.70 -19.71
N TRP A 23 -4.40 12.92 -19.55
CA TRP A 23 -3.58 12.18 -18.59
C TRP A 23 -3.77 12.76 -17.18
N GLY A 24 -4.83 12.32 -16.51
CA GLY A 24 -5.14 12.79 -15.16
C GLY A 24 -6.58 12.61 -14.71
N LYS A 25 -7.52 12.23 -15.59
CA LYS A 25 -8.86 11.78 -15.16
C LYS A 25 -8.81 10.35 -14.59
N LYS A 26 -7.89 10.17 -13.62
CA LYS A 26 -7.90 9.09 -12.65
C LYS A 26 -9.17 9.31 -11.83
N PHE A 27 -9.92 8.23 -11.59
CA PHE A 27 -11.06 8.20 -10.67
C PHE A 27 -10.79 9.12 -9.47
N GLN A 28 -11.47 10.27 -9.43
CA GLN A 28 -11.35 11.21 -8.34
C GLN A 28 -12.20 10.63 -7.22
N TYR A 29 -11.57 9.94 -6.27
CA TYR A 29 -12.24 9.58 -5.03
C TYR A 29 -12.70 10.91 -4.42
N ILE A 30 -14.02 11.10 -4.33
CA ILE A 30 -14.60 12.27 -3.70
C ILE A 30 -14.25 12.12 -2.22
N GLY A 31 -13.23 12.85 -1.77
CA GLY A 31 -12.77 12.84 -0.39
C GLY A 31 -13.98 12.93 0.53
N LEU A 32 -14.14 11.93 1.40
CA LEU A 32 -15.18 11.95 2.41
C LEU A 32 -15.02 13.25 3.20
N ASN A 33 -16.11 13.99 3.39
CA ASN A 33 -16.14 15.15 4.27
C ASN A 33 -15.52 14.74 5.62
N GLU A 34 -14.60 15.55 6.18
CA GLU A 34 -13.97 15.31 7.49
C GLU A 34 -14.95 14.88 8.59
N ASN A 35 -16.17 15.45 8.59
CA ASN A 35 -17.22 15.06 9.53
C ASN A 35 -17.77 13.65 9.27
N PHE A 36 -17.89 13.26 7.99
CA PHE A 36 -18.26 11.90 7.61
C PHE A 36 -17.13 10.92 7.95
N TYR A 37 -15.87 11.31 7.73
CA TYR A 37 -14.72 10.50 8.10
C TYR A 37 -14.65 10.24 9.60
N ARG A 38 -14.78 11.28 10.42
CA ARG A 38 -14.87 11.13 11.88
C ARG A 38 -16.01 10.18 12.26
N LYS A 39 -17.17 10.32 11.64
CA LYS A 39 -18.30 9.39 11.86
C LYS A 39 -18.01 7.97 11.39
N PHE A 40 -17.27 7.78 10.29
CA PHE A 40 -16.88 6.47 9.79
C PHE A 40 -15.85 5.79 10.70
N ILE A 41 -14.88 6.54 11.23
CA ILE A 41 -13.92 6.04 12.23
C ILE A 41 -14.64 5.55 13.50
N THR A 42 -15.75 6.19 13.90
CA THR A 42 -16.51 5.72 15.09
C THR A 42 -17.19 4.37 14.90
N ILE A 43 -17.29 3.85 13.67
CA ILE A 43 -17.78 2.49 13.43
C ILE A 43 -16.68 1.50 13.84
N PRO A 44 -17.00 0.43 14.59
CA PRO A 44 -16.02 -0.61 14.90
C PRO A 44 -15.46 -1.22 13.62
N GLN A 45 -14.15 -1.06 13.40
CA GLN A 45 -13.39 -1.60 12.28
C GLN A 45 -12.20 -2.40 12.81
N SER A 46 -11.73 -3.37 12.04
CA SER A 46 -10.47 -4.03 12.36
C SER A 46 -9.31 -3.03 12.27
N LYS A 47 -8.22 -3.27 13.00
CA LYS A 47 -7.03 -2.41 12.95
C LYS A 47 -6.40 -2.38 11.56
N GLU A 48 -6.43 -3.50 10.84
CA GLU A 48 -6.04 -3.56 9.41
C GLU A 48 -6.88 -2.62 8.54
N GLU A 49 -8.19 -2.59 8.75
CA GLU A 49 -9.10 -1.71 8.00
C GLU A 49 -8.84 -0.24 8.32
N LYS A 50 -8.65 0.10 9.60
CA LYS A 50 -8.28 1.46 10.01
C LYS A 50 -7.00 1.92 9.33
N CYS A 51 -5.96 1.07 9.31
CA CYS A 51 -4.74 1.35 8.56
C CYS A 51 -5.05 1.61 7.09
N ARG A 52 -5.81 0.72 6.43
CA ARG A 52 -6.17 0.87 5.02
C ARG A 52 -6.83 2.21 4.74
N ILE A 53 -7.85 2.57 5.51
CA ILE A 53 -8.58 3.83 5.39
C ILE A 53 -7.64 5.03 5.50
N ILE A 54 -6.70 5.01 6.46
CA ILE A 54 -5.71 6.09 6.62
C ILE A 54 -4.79 6.15 5.39
N PHE A 55 -4.24 5.01 4.94
CA PHE A 55 -3.42 4.96 3.73
C PHE A 55 -4.17 5.47 2.49
N GLU A 56 -5.41 5.02 2.28
CA GLU A 56 -6.19 5.43 1.11
C GLU A 56 -6.51 6.92 1.12
N ARG A 57 -6.78 7.50 2.30
CA ARG A 57 -6.99 8.94 2.47
C ARG A 57 -5.71 9.74 2.21
N LEU A 58 -4.60 9.35 2.84
CA LEU A 58 -3.33 10.07 2.75
C LEU A 58 -2.77 10.07 1.32
N PHE A 59 -2.85 8.94 0.61
CA PHE A 59 -2.34 8.84 -0.76
C PHE A 59 -3.38 9.12 -1.85
N ASN A 60 -4.65 9.30 -1.47
CA ASN A 60 -5.80 9.46 -2.37
C ASN A 60 -5.88 8.38 -3.48
N ILE A 61 -5.59 7.13 -3.11
CA ILE A 61 -5.61 5.94 -3.98
C ILE A 61 -5.97 4.70 -3.17
N SER A 62 -6.49 3.66 -3.83
CA SER A 62 -6.87 2.43 -3.14
C SER A 62 -5.69 1.52 -2.80
N PHE A 63 -5.78 0.81 -1.66
CA PHE A 63 -4.85 -0.21 -1.21
C PHE A 63 -5.59 -1.52 -0.96
N TYR A 64 -5.41 -2.51 -1.83
CA TYR A 64 -6.16 -3.76 -1.74
C TYR A 64 -5.40 -4.83 -0.99
N LYS A 65 -6.11 -5.59 -0.15
CA LYS A 65 -5.60 -6.85 0.40
C LYS A 65 -5.40 -7.85 -0.74
N CYS A 66 -4.20 -8.41 -0.87
CA CYS A 66 -3.91 -9.33 -1.97
C CYS A 66 -2.77 -10.32 -1.67
N ARG A 67 -2.64 -11.34 -2.53
CA ARG A 67 -1.60 -12.39 -2.45
C ARG A 67 -0.77 -12.43 -3.74
N PRO A 68 0.09 -11.44 -3.99
CA PRO A 68 0.71 -11.28 -5.30
C PRO A 68 1.64 -12.44 -5.65
N ASN A 69 1.78 -12.72 -6.96
CA ASN A 69 2.53 -13.88 -7.46
C ASN A 69 4.00 -13.93 -7.02
N PHE A 70 4.61 -12.77 -6.79
CA PHE A 70 5.99 -12.69 -6.33
C PHE A 70 6.16 -13.01 -4.83
N LEU A 71 5.08 -13.04 -4.04
CA LEU A 71 5.09 -13.37 -2.60
C LEU A 71 5.00 -14.88 -2.34
N LYS A 72 5.58 -15.69 -3.23
CA LYS A 72 5.48 -17.15 -3.18
C LYS A 72 6.28 -17.72 -2.00
N ASN A 73 5.62 -18.46 -1.11
CA ASN A 73 6.30 -19.22 -0.07
C ASN A 73 6.80 -20.57 -0.64
N PRO A 74 8.13 -20.82 -0.67
CA PRO A 74 8.67 -22.06 -1.23
C PRO A 74 8.35 -23.29 -0.37
N LYS A 75 8.16 -23.14 0.95
CA LYS A 75 7.83 -24.26 1.85
C LYS A 75 6.41 -24.79 1.59
N THR A 76 5.45 -23.90 1.33
CA THR A 76 4.02 -24.27 1.22
C THR A 76 3.49 -24.20 -0.21
N ASN A 77 4.28 -23.69 -1.15
CA ASN A 77 3.88 -23.41 -2.53
C ASN A 77 2.64 -22.49 -2.63
N ARG A 78 2.37 -21.65 -1.62
CA ARG A 78 1.27 -20.67 -1.59
C ARG A 78 1.81 -19.25 -1.46
N ASN A 79 1.07 -18.27 -1.99
CA ASN A 79 1.46 -16.87 -1.84
C ASN A 79 1.11 -16.36 -0.44
N LEU A 80 2.04 -15.60 0.14
CA LEU A 80 1.81 -14.78 1.33
C LEU A 80 0.85 -13.62 0.98
N GLU A 81 0.19 -13.09 2.01
CA GLU A 81 -0.77 -11.99 1.88
C GLU A 81 -0.14 -10.65 2.25
N LEU A 82 -0.66 -9.58 1.65
CA LEU A 82 -0.45 -8.17 2.00
C LEU A 82 -1.78 -7.57 2.48
N ASP A 83 -1.79 -6.88 3.63
CA ASP A 83 -3.00 -6.25 4.18
C ASP A 83 -3.53 -5.09 3.33
N GLY A 84 -2.60 -4.39 2.66
CA GLY A 84 -2.90 -3.41 1.63
C GLY A 84 -1.72 -3.22 0.69
N TYR A 85 -2.00 -3.18 -0.62
CA TYR A 85 -1.00 -3.01 -1.65
C TYR A 85 -1.51 -2.14 -2.79
N ASN A 86 -0.65 -1.24 -3.26
CA ASN A 86 -0.83 -0.51 -4.49
C ASN A 86 0.41 -0.69 -5.39
N SER A 87 0.22 -1.28 -6.56
CA SER A 87 1.29 -1.57 -7.53
C SER A 87 1.71 -0.38 -8.39
N SER A 88 1.06 0.78 -8.26
CA SER A 88 1.28 1.93 -9.13
C SER A 88 2.09 3.06 -8.48
N LEU A 89 2.24 3.06 -7.16
CA LEU A 89 3.07 4.04 -6.46
C LEU A 89 4.54 3.85 -6.79
N ILE A 90 5.24 4.97 -7.00
CA ILE A 90 6.68 4.98 -7.21
C ILE A 90 7.34 5.29 -5.87
N THR A 91 8.29 4.47 -5.49
CA THR A 91 9.04 4.60 -4.24
C THR A 91 10.53 4.56 -4.57
N LYS A 92 11.39 4.88 -3.61
CA LYS A 92 12.84 4.75 -3.81
C LYS A 92 13.33 3.33 -4.09
N LEU A 93 12.54 2.30 -3.75
CA LEU A 93 12.85 0.93 -4.11
C LEU A 93 12.43 0.61 -5.56
N GLY A 94 11.48 1.34 -6.12
CA GLY A 94 10.98 1.16 -7.48
C GLY A 94 9.47 1.35 -7.53
N LYS A 95 8.71 0.34 -7.97
CA LYS A 95 7.26 0.47 -8.20
C LYS A 95 6.47 -0.47 -7.30
N GLY A 96 5.75 0.11 -6.35
CA GLY A 96 4.85 -0.58 -5.44
C GLY A 96 5.02 -0.11 -4.00
N LEU A 97 3.89 0.08 -3.30
CA LEU A 97 3.84 0.31 -1.87
C LEU A 97 2.83 -0.64 -1.23
N ALA A 98 3.25 -1.32 -0.19
CA ALA A 98 2.43 -2.19 0.64
C ALA A 98 2.51 -1.77 2.11
N PHE A 99 1.48 -2.11 2.87
CA PHE A 99 1.52 -2.05 4.32
C PHE A 99 1.01 -3.35 4.96
N GLU A 100 1.44 -3.56 6.21
CA GLU A 100 1.07 -4.69 7.07
C GLU A 100 0.78 -4.21 8.48
N TYR A 101 -0.33 -4.64 9.05
CA TYR A 101 -0.61 -4.47 10.48
C TYR A 101 -0.19 -5.74 11.23
N ASN A 102 0.91 -5.65 11.97
CA ASN A 102 1.44 -6.79 12.70
C ASN A 102 0.81 -6.89 14.08
N GLY A 103 -0.07 -7.87 14.24
CA GLY A 103 -0.63 -8.29 15.53
C GLY A 103 0.42 -8.75 16.56
N SER A 104 0.00 -8.94 17.80
CA SER A 104 0.81 -9.43 18.92
C SER A 104 1.59 -10.72 18.61
N GLN A 105 0.98 -11.61 17.81
CA GLN A 105 1.55 -12.89 17.42
C GLN A 105 2.86 -12.77 16.61
N HIS A 106 3.13 -11.60 16.02
CA HIS A 106 4.39 -11.36 15.30
C HIS A 106 5.58 -11.11 16.23
N TYR A 107 5.33 -10.77 17.50
CA TYR A 107 6.35 -10.28 18.43
C TYR A 107 6.64 -11.25 19.57
N TYR A 108 5.66 -12.06 19.98
CA TYR A 108 5.80 -13.01 21.08
C TYR A 108 4.98 -14.27 20.88
N TYR A 109 5.48 -15.36 21.48
CA TYR A 109 4.73 -16.60 21.55
C TYR A 109 3.46 -16.39 22.40
N ASN A 110 2.32 -16.84 21.89
CA ASN A 110 1.04 -16.81 22.57
C ASN A 110 0.29 -18.08 22.17
N THR A 111 -0.15 -18.86 23.17
CA THR A 111 -0.86 -20.13 22.98
C THR A 111 -2.18 -20.01 22.21
N GLN A 112 -2.76 -18.80 22.14
CA GLN A 112 -3.96 -18.51 21.33
C GLN A 112 -3.66 -18.53 19.83
N PHE A 113 -2.44 -18.18 19.43
CA PHE A 113 -2.03 -18.05 18.02
C PHE A 113 -1.02 -19.13 17.59
N HIS A 114 -0.29 -19.70 18.54
CA HIS A 114 0.78 -20.66 18.32
C HIS A 114 0.55 -21.88 19.22
N LYS A 115 0.47 -23.08 18.63
CA LYS A 115 0.32 -24.31 19.41
C LYS A 115 1.64 -24.66 20.07
N GLU A 116 2.73 -24.47 19.34
CA GLU A 116 4.09 -24.77 19.78
C GLU A 116 5.03 -23.61 19.42
N GLU A 117 6.18 -23.53 20.08
CA GLU A 117 7.19 -22.50 19.81
C GLU A 117 7.64 -22.49 18.35
N LYS A 118 7.63 -23.66 17.71
CA LYS A 118 7.88 -23.82 16.28
C LYS A 118 6.94 -22.97 15.41
N ASP A 119 5.65 -22.85 15.77
CA ASP A 119 4.69 -22.06 15.00
C ASP A 119 5.05 -20.57 14.99
N PHE A 120 5.56 -20.08 16.12
CA PHE A 120 6.02 -18.70 16.27
C PHE A 120 7.29 -18.45 15.45
N GLU A 121 8.24 -19.38 15.47
CA GLU A 121 9.43 -19.28 14.61
C GLU A 121 9.08 -19.38 13.12
N ASP A 122 8.12 -20.24 12.75
CA ASP A 122 7.59 -20.31 11.39
C ASP A 122 6.86 -19.02 10.98
N GLN A 123 6.21 -18.31 11.92
CA GLN A 123 5.64 -16.99 11.68
C GLN A 123 6.73 -15.95 11.41
N LYS A 124 7.79 -15.90 12.23
CA LYS A 124 8.93 -15.01 12.00
C LYS A 124 9.62 -15.29 10.66
N ASP A 125 9.75 -16.57 10.29
CA ASP A 125 10.27 -16.99 8.99
C ASP A 125 9.43 -16.43 7.83
N ARG A 126 8.09 -16.52 7.92
CA ARG A 126 7.19 -15.95 6.92
C ARG A 126 7.32 -14.44 6.83
N ASP A 127 7.46 -13.74 7.97
CA ASP A 127 7.62 -12.29 7.99
C ASP A 127 8.96 -11.84 7.38
N ARG A 128 10.05 -12.56 7.68
CA ARG A 128 11.36 -12.36 7.04
C ARG A 128 11.27 -12.59 5.54
N LEU A 129 10.64 -13.69 5.12
CA LEU A 129 10.45 -14.02 3.72
C LEU A 129 9.63 -12.95 2.99
N LYS A 130 8.52 -12.49 3.60
CA LYS A 130 7.65 -11.44 3.05
C LYS A 130 8.45 -10.18 2.76
N ARG A 131 9.20 -9.68 3.75
CA ARG A 131 10.03 -8.48 3.60
C ARG A 131 11.04 -8.63 2.46
N ARG A 132 11.76 -9.74 2.44
CA ARG A 132 12.75 -10.03 1.40
C ARG A 132 12.11 -10.06 0.00
N LEU A 133 10.99 -10.77 -0.17
CA LEU A 133 10.31 -10.86 -1.47
C LEU A 133 9.74 -9.51 -1.93
N CYS A 134 9.27 -8.66 -1.00
CA CYS A 134 8.89 -7.28 -1.33
C CYS A 134 10.08 -6.48 -1.85
N GLU A 135 11.22 -6.51 -1.14
CA GLU A 135 12.44 -5.80 -1.54
C GLU A 135 12.99 -6.28 -2.89
N GLU A 136 13.07 -7.60 -3.11
CA GLU A 136 13.49 -8.21 -4.38
C GLU A 136 12.60 -7.82 -5.56
N ASN A 137 11.34 -7.46 -5.31
CA ASN A 137 10.37 -7.05 -6.32
C ASN A 137 10.13 -5.54 -6.33
N ASN A 138 11.02 -4.75 -5.71
CA ASN A 138 10.95 -3.29 -5.69
C ASN A 138 9.66 -2.73 -5.05
N VAL A 139 9.05 -3.51 -4.16
CA VAL A 139 7.86 -3.12 -3.39
C VAL A 139 8.30 -2.66 -2.02
N MET A 140 8.02 -1.40 -1.70
CA MET A 140 8.25 -0.88 -0.36
C MET A 140 7.19 -1.42 0.59
N LEU A 141 7.62 -1.96 1.74
CA LEU A 141 6.73 -2.45 2.78
C LEU A 141 6.81 -1.56 4.04
N ILE A 142 5.66 -1.06 4.49
CA ILE A 142 5.51 -0.35 5.76
C ILE A 142 4.80 -1.26 6.77
N THR A 143 5.44 -1.54 7.90
CA THR A 143 4.87 -2.35 8.98
C THR A 143 4.38 -1.47 10.11
N ILE A 144 3.13 -1.68 10.54
CA ILE A 144 2.48 -0.99 11.66
C ILE A 144 2.34 -2.01 12.81
N PRO A 145 2.96 -1.78 13.97
CA PRO A 145 2.86 -2.72 15.08
C PRO A 145 1.52 -2.58 15.81
N TYR A 146 1.06 -3.66 16.45
CA TYR A 146 -0.24 -3.69 17.14
C TYR A 146 -0.36 -2.76 18.36
N ASN A 147 0.77 -2.32 18.92
CA ASN A 147 0.83 -1.55 20.15
C ASN A 147 0.67 -0.04 19.93
N ILE A 148 0.17 0.36 18.75
CA ILE A 148 -0.19 1.76 18.47
C ILE A 148 -1.68 1.93 18.76
N ASP A 149 -1.97 2.90 19.63
CA ASP A 149 -3.34 3.27 19.96
C ASP A 149 -4.04 3.89 18.76
N ASP A 150 -5.38 3.81 18.73
CA ASP A 150 -6.14 4.29 17.58
C ASP A 150 -5.96 5.79 17.33
N ASP A 151 -5.82 6.58 18.41
CA ASP A 151 -5.65 8.04 18.34
C ASP A 151 -4.27 8.42 17.76
N ASP A 152 -3.25 7.59 17.99
CA ASP A 152 -1.87 7.82 17.52
C ASP A 152 -1.57 7.13 16.18
N LEU A 153 -2.50 6.33 15.65
CA LEU A 153 -2.28 5.46 14.51
C LEU A 153 -1.94 6.25 13.23
N GLU A 154 -2.66 7.34 13.01
CA GLU A 154 -2.43 8.21 11.85
C GLU A 154 -1.06 8.89 11.92
N ASP A 155 -0.73 9.50 13.06
CA ASP A 155 0.55 10.16 13.28
C ASP A 155 1.73 9.19 13.10
N PHE A 156 1.56 7.96 13.59
CA PHE A 156 2.55 6.89 13.35
C PHE A 156 2.72 6.58 11.87
N ILE A 157 1.62 6.43 11.12
CA ILE A 157 1.66 6.16 9.68
C ILE A 157 2.33 7.32 8.93
N VAL A 158 1.97 8.57 9.23
CA VAL A 158 2.57 9.77 8.65
C VAL A 158 4.08 9.78 8.92
N LYS A 159 4.50 9.53 10.17
CA LYS A 159 5.92 9.41 10.52
C LYS A 159 6.63 8.34 9.67
N LYS A 160 6.02 7.17 9.47
CA LYS A 160 6.59 6.11 8.62
C LYS A 160 6.68 6.53 7.16
N ILE A 161 5.69 7.25 6.63
CA ILE A 161 5.71 7.80 5.27
C ILE A 161 6.88 8.78 5.11
N HIS A 162 7.11 9.66 6.08
CA HIS A 162 8.27 10.56 6.10
C HIS A 162 9.61 9.80 6.16
N GLU A 163 9.75 8.84 7.08
CA GLU A 163 10.96 7.98 7.18
C GLU A 163 11.26 7.22 5.89
N LYS A 164 10.23 6.93 5.09
CA LYS A 164 10.32 6.24 3.80
C LYS A 164 10.47 7.18 2.60
N GLU A 165 10.56 8.49 2.82
CA GLU A 165 10.69 9.53 1.79
C GLU A 165 9.47 9.60 0.84
N LEU A 166 8.29 9.23 1.34
CA LEU A 166 7.03 9.24 0.59
C LEU A 166 6.19 10.51 0.83
N TYR A 167 6.76 11.52 1.51
CA TYR A 167 6.07 12.76 1.88
C TYR A 167 5.58 13.59 0.69
N HIS A 168 6.10 13.35 -0.51
CA HIS A 168 5.66 14.01 -1.74
C HIS A 168 4.29 13.51 -2.25
N TYR A 169 3.74 12.47 -1.62
CA TYR A 169 2.38 12.00 -1.86
C TYR A 169 1.35 12.57 -0.86
N LEU A 170 1.81 13.19 0.23
CA LEU A 170 0.97 13.89 1.21
C LEU A 170 0.74 15.33 0.75
#